data_AF-E6K5E3-F1
#
_entry.id   AF-E6K5E3-F1
#
_cell.length_a   1.000
_cell.length_b   1.000
_cell.length_c   1.000
_cell.angle_alpha   90.00
_cell.angle_beta   90.00
_cell.angle_gamma   90.00
#
_symmetry.space_group_name_H-M   'P 1'
#
loop_
_entity.id
_entity.type
_entity.pdbx_description
1 polymer ?
#
loop_
_entity_poly.entity_id
_entity_poly.type
_entity_poly.pdbx_seq_one_letter_code
_entity_poly.pdbx_strand_id
1 'polypeptide(L)'
;MEEDTEVVFSPGLVEYNLLNTEIVDSIKKPDSTNEIPSSDYFFLSALFSDLKIEATNDAKPPFIFIKFNSIQYILGKNRVIETENKKFIISEFDDYKIKCIIHFYNFIDKESLELLPEIKRFGMPADYQFIPSVPHKPTRPFVKIVLQEQSCTTNKELLQ
;
A
#
# COMPACT_ATOMS: atom_id res chain seq x y z
N MET A 1 -19.03 0.01 10.65
CA MET A 1 -18.04 -1.06 10.48
C MET A 1 -17.09 -0.50 9.45
N GLU A 2 -15.85 -0.23 9.83
CA GLU A 2 -14.87 0.24 8.86
C GLU A 2 -14.58 -0.91 7.89
N GLU A 3 -14.47 -0.58 6.60
CA GLU A 3 -14.22 -1.57 5.57
C GLU A 3 -12.73 -1.91 5.54
N ASP A 4 -12.43 -3.19 5.35
CA ASP A 4 -11.09 -3.67 5.10
C ASP A 4 -10.45 -2.89 3.93
N THR A 5 -9.22 -2.44 4.11
CA THR A 5 -8.47 -1.78 3.03
C THR A 5 -7.80 -2.84 2.19
N GLU A 6 -8.13 -2.91 0.90
CA GLU A 6 -7.54 -3.89 -0.03
C GLU A 6 -6.46 -3.22 -0.86
N VAL A 7 -5.30 -3.87 -0.98
CA VAL A 7 -4.16 -3.34 -1.71
C VAL A 7 -3.65 -4.38 -2.69
N VAL A 8 -3.41 -3.98 -3.94
CA VAL A 8 -2.84 -4.83 -4.98
C VAL A 8 -1.64 -4.15 -5.64
N PHE A 9 -0.51 -4.86 -5.72
CA PHE A 9 0.69 -4.37 -6.41
C PHE A 9 1.50 -5.52 -7.01
N SER A 10 2.41 -5.20 -7.94
CA SER A 10 3.37 -6.18 -8.44
C SER A 10 4.57 -6.26 -7.50
N PRO A 11 4.94 -7.45 -6.99
CA PRO A 11 6.04 -7.60 -6.04
C PRO A 11 7.39 -7.34 -6.74
N GLY A 12 8.31 -6.67 -6.04
CA GLY A 12 9.67 -6.41 -6.53
C GLY A 12 9.82 -5.13 -7.35
N LEU A 13 10.95 -5.01 -8.05
CA LEU A 13 11.31 -3.85 -8.90
C LEU A 13 10.82 -4.04 -10.34
N VAL A 14 9.51 -4.25 -10.51
CA VAL A 14 8.95 -4.52 -11.84
C VAL A 14 8.79 -3.22 -12.62
N GLU A 15 9.36 -3.15 -13.83
CA GLU A 15 9.35 -1.92 -14.65
C GLU A 15 7.98 -1.64 -15.30
N TYR A 16 7.10 -2.65 -15.42
CA TYR A 16 5.85 -2.53 -16.16
C TYR A 16 4.73 -3.40 -15.56
N ASN A 17 3.75 -2.78 -14.91
CA ASN A 17 2.40 -3.34 -14.80
C ASN A 17 1.42 -2.43 -15.56
N LEU A 18 0.52 -3.04 -16.32
CA LEU A 18 -0.52 -2.31 -17.05
C LEU A 18 -1.56 -1.79 -16.06
N LEU A 19 -2.13 -0.62 -16.35
CA LEU A 19 -3.24 -0.08 -15.59
C LEU A 19 -4.45 -1.02 -15.74
N ASN A 20 -4.82 -1.70 -14.66
CA ASN A 20 -6.02 -2.52 -14.60
C ASN A 20 -6.78 -2.15 -13.33
N THR A 21 -7.76 -1.25 -13.45
CA THR A 21 -8.56 -0.78 -12.31
C THR A 21 -9.40 -1.90 -11.70
N GLU A 22 -9.82 -2.89 -12.48
CA GLU A 22 -10.63 -4.01 -11.95
C GLU A 22 -9.79 -5.03 -11.15
N ILE A 23 -8.47 -4.82 -11.05
CA ILE A 23 -7.58 -5.85 -10.53
C ILE A 23 -7.82 -6.18 -9.05
N VAL A 24 -8.19 -5.18 -8.26
CA VAL A 24 -8.44 -5.35 -6.81
C VAL A 24 -9.58 -6.33 -6.57
N ASP A 25 -10.66 -6.19 -7.34
CA ASP A 25 -11.84 -7.05 -7.25
C ASP A 25 -11.63 -8.41 -7.95
N SER A 26 -10.76 -8.47 -8.96
CA SER A 26 -10.46 -9.71 -9.69
C SER A 26 -9.73 -10.76 -8.84
N ILE A 27 -8.90 -10.32 -7.88
CA ILE A 27 -8.14 -11.22 -7.00
C ILE A 27 -9.00 -11.53 -5.76
N LYS A 28 -9.64 -12.70 -5.78
CA LYS A 28 -10.59 -13.10 -4.74
C LYS A 28 -9.96 -13.48 -3.40
N LYS A 29 -8.76 -14.05 -3.43
CA LYS A 29 -8.08 -14.53 -2.22
C LYS A 29 -6.87 -13.65 -1.93
N PRO A 30 -6.79 -13.02 -0.74
CA PRO A 30 -5.61 -12.26 -0.37
C PRO A 30 -4.41 -13.19 -0.15
N ASP A 31 -3.23 -12.69 -0.48
CA ASP A 31 -1.95 -13.33 -0.17
C ASP A 31 -1.57 -13.13 1.30
N SER A 32 -1.96 -11.99 1.88
CA SER A 32 -1.78 -11.68 3.30
C SER A 32 -2.93 -10.84 3.84
N THR A 33 -3.24 -11.02 5.12
CA THR A 33 -4.13 -10.14 5.88
C THR A 33 -3.33 -9.64 7.08
N ASN A 34 -3.17 -8.33 7.20
CA ASN A 34 -2.34 -7.71 8.21
C ASN A 34 -3.17 -6.73 9.03
N GLU A 35 -2.94 -6.74 10.34
CA GLU A 35 -3.51 -5.73 11.22
C GLU A 35 -2.63 -4.47 11.20
N ILE A 36 -3.24 -3.31 11.01
CA ILE A 36 -2.58 -2.02 11.07
C ILE A 36 -3.03 -1.24 12.31
N PRO A 37 -2.14 -0.51 12.97
CA PRO A 37 -2.53 0.33 14.10
C PRO A 37 -3.46 1.46 13.62
N SER A 38 -4.38 1.91 14.49
CA SER A 38 -5.29 3.01 14.18
C SER A 38 -4.55 4.27 13.67
N SER A 39 -3.32 4.52 14.13
CA SER A 39 -2.51 5.64 13.63
C SER A 39 -2.21 5.57 12.14
N ASP A 40 -1.98 4.37 11.60
CA ASP A 40 -1.72 4.16 10.18
C ASP A 40 -3.01 4.25 9.37
N TYR A 41 -4.13 3.75 9.92
CA TYR A 41 -5.45 3.95 9.31
C TYR A 41 -5.84 5.43 9.25
N PHE A 42 -5.67 6.19 10.34
CA PHE A 42 -5.91 7.64 10.37
C PHE A 42 -5.00 8.38 9.40
N PHE A 43 -3.74 7.97 9.28
CA PHE A 43 -2.83 8.52 8.27
C PHE A 43 -3.39 8.34 6.85
N LEU A 44 -3.80 7.13 6.48
CA LEU A 44 -4.41 6.86 5.16
C LEU A 44 -5.70 7.66 4.97
N SER A 45 -6.56 7.69 5.98
CA SER A 45 -7.80 8.47 5.93
C SER A 45 -7.53 9.95 5.65
N ALA A 46 -6.64 10.58 6.41
CA ALA A 46 -6.29 11.98 6.24
C ALA A 46 -5.64 12.24 4.87
N LEU A 47 -4.72 11.35 4.46
CA LEU A 47 -4.03 11.41 3.17
C LEU A 47 -5.02 11.39 2.00
N PHE A 48 -6.07 10.58 2.09
CA PHE A 48 -7.06 10.38 1.04
C PHE A 48 -8.24 11.36 1.13
N SER A 49 -8.53 11.94 2.30
CA SER A 49 -9.56 12.97 2.48
C SER A 49 -9.11 14.37 2.09
N ASP A 50 -7.84 14.71 2.33
CA ASP A 50 -7.36 16.09 2.18
C ASP A 50 -7.22 16.55 0.73
N LEU A 51 -7.54 17.82 0.51
CA LEU A 51 -7.34 18.59 -0.71
C LEU A 51 -5.84 18.79 -0.95
N LYS A 52 -5.21 17.80 -1.58
CA LYS A 52 -3.80 17.88 -1.99
C LYS A 52 -3.64 18.67 -3.29
N ILE A 53 -2.40 19.09 -3.56
CA ILE A 53 -2.02 19.77 -4.80
C ILE A 53 -2.51 18.93 -5.98
N GLU A 54 -3.41 19.51 -6.78
CA GLU A 54 -3.90 18.86 -8.00
C GLU A 54 -2.73 18.55 -8.92
N ALA A 55 -2.63 17.29 -9.32
CA ALA A 55 -1.63 16.86 -10.28
C ALA A 55 -2.18 17.06 -11.70
N THR A 56 -1.36 17.65 -12.58
CA THR A 56 -1.69 17.79 -14.00
C THR A 56 -1.26 16.56 -14.83
N ASN A 57 -0.39 15.72 -14.28
CA ASN A 57 0.13 14.53 -14.92
C ASN A 57 -0.54 13.28 -14.39
N ASP A 58 -0.64 12.27 -15.25
CA ASP A 58 -1.18 10.97 -14.87
C ASP A 58 -0.21 10.17 -13.99
N ALA A 59 -0.76 9.22 -13.21
CA ALA A 59 0.03 8.20 -12.52
C ALA A 59 0.79 7.36 -13.55
N LYS A 60 2.06 7.06 -13.25
CA LYS A 60 2.93 6.26 -14.10
C LYS A 60 3.24 4.90 -13.47
N PRO A 61 3.37 3.84 -14.27
CA PRO A 61 3.72 2.52 -13.76
C PRO A 61 5.16 2.49 -13.18
N PRO A 62 5.43 1.59 -12.20
CA PRO A 62 4.48 0.63 -11.65
C PRO A 62 3.40 1.26 -10.75
N PHE A 63 2.25 0.60 -10.69
CA PHE A 63 1.07 1.00 -9.93
C PHE A 63 0.87 0.17 -8.67
N ILE A 64 0.44 0.84 -7.61
CA ILE A 64 -0.18 0.25 -6.42
C ILE A 64 -1.67 0.64 -6.44
N PHE A 65 -2.55 -0.35 -6.46
CA PHE A 65 -4.00 -0.16 -6.40
C PHE A 65 -4.44 -0.29 -4.95
N ILE A 66 -5.16 0.70 -4.43
CA ILE A 66 -5.60 0.76 -3.03
C ILE A 66 -7.11 1.00 -3.05
N LYS A 67 -7.88 0.11 -2.44
CA LYS A 67 -9.31 0.29 -2.19
C LYS A 67 -9.49 0.62 -0.71
N PHE A 68 -9.90 1.84 -0.43
CA PHE A 68 -10.03 2.38 0.92
C PHE A 68 -11.41 3.01 1.05
N ASN A 69 -12.22 2.55 2.02
CA ASN A 69 -13.61 3.00 2.22
C ASN A 69 -14.42 3.02 0.92
N SER A 70 -14.45 1.89 0.21
CA SER A 70 -15.09 1.72 -1.10
C SER A 70 -14.59 2.59 -2.26
N ILE A 71 -13.58 3.45 -2.05
CA ILE A 71 -12.98 4.28 -3.10
C ILE A 71 -11.69 3.62 -3.58
N GLN A 72 -11.53 3.56 -4.90
CA GLN A 72 -10.31 3.08 -5.51
C GLN A 72 -9.33 4.21 -5.82
N TYR A 73 -8.10 4.01 -5.38
CA TYR A 73 -6.95 4.87 -5.58
C TYR A 73 -5.86 4.11 -6.36
N ILE A 74 -5.18 4.82 -7.26
CA ILE A 74 -4.02 4.32 -8.00
C ILE A 74 -2.82 5.19 -7.62
N LEU A 75 -1.83 4.61 -6.96
CA LEU A 75 -0.56 5.27 -6.67
C LEU A 75 0.47 4.86 -7.73
N GLY A 76 0.94 5.83 -8.52
CA GLY A 76 2.02 5.63 -9.50
C GLY A 76 3.40 5.94 -8.93
N LYS A 77 4.45 5.43 -9.57
CA LYS A 77 5.86 5.66 -9.17
C LYS A 77 6.27 7.13 -9.10
N ASN A 78 5.55 7.99 -9.81
CA ASN A 78 5.75 9.44 -9.82
C ASN A 78 5.03 10.15 -8.65
N ARG A 79 4.56 9.39 -7.65
CA ARG A 79 3.86 9.88 -6.45
C ARG A 79 2.54 10.59 -6.75
N VAL A 80 2.00 10.36 -7.95
CA VAL A 80 0.66 10.80 -8.30
C VAL A 80 -0.31 9.72 -7.84
N ILE A 81 -1.33 10.14 -7.10
CA ILE A 81 -2.49 9.34 -6.76
C ILE A 81 -3.65 9.77 -7.65
N GLU A 82 -4.27 8.81 -8.31
CA GLU A 82 -5.48 8.98 -9.10
C GLU A 82 -6.66 8.28 -8.47
N THR A 83 -7.83 8.88 -8.61
CA THR A 83 -9.16 8.31 -8.35
C THR A 83 -10.06 8.66 -9.52
N GLU A 84 -11.31 8.21 -9.51
CA GLU A 84 -12.30 8.61 -10.52
C GLU A 84 -12.44 10.14 -10.66
N ASN A 85 -12.37 10.88 -9.54
CA ASN A 85 -12.75 12.30 -9.50
C ASN A 85 -11.59 13.27 -9.29
N LYS A 86 -10.41 12.77 -8.88
CA LYS A 86 -9.28 13.62 -8.50
C LYS A 86 -7.93 12.98 -8.78
N LYS A 87 -6.95 13.84 -9.03
CA LYS A 87 -5.53 13.50 -9.14
C LYS A 87 -4.72 14.43 -8.26
N PHE A 88 -3.80 13.89 -7.48
CA PHE A 88 -2.97 14.71 -6.62
C PHE A 88 -1.60 14.09 -6.39
N ILE A 89 -0.62 14.94 -6.10
CA ILE A 89 0.74 14.51 -5.80
C ILE A 89 0.97 14.44 -4.29
N ILE A 90 1.72 13.42 -3.86
CA ILE A 90 2.12 13.25 -2.46
C ILE A 90 3.62 13.46 -2.27
N SER A 91 4.02 13.68 -1.01
CA SER A 91 5.44 13.81 -0.67
C SER A 91 6.17 12.47 -0.78
N GLU A 92 7.51 12.51 -0.82
CA GLU A 92 8.33 11.28 -0.80
C GLU A 92 8.14 10.49 0.49
N PHE A 93 7.93 11.19 1.60
CA PHE A 93 7.70 10.56 2.89
C PHE A 93 6.34 9.88 2.93
N ASP A 94 5.30 10.49 2.35
CA ASP A 94 3.98 9.87 2.27
C ASP A 94 4.00 8.59 1.42
N ASP A 95 4.67 8.63 0.26
CA ASP A 95 4.85 7.45 -0.61
C ASP A 95 5.57 6.31 0.14
N TYR A 96 6.66 6.65 0.82
CA TYR A 96 7.39 5.71 1.68
C TYR A 96 6.49 5.14 2.79
N LYS A 97 5.76 6.00 3.52
CA LYS A 97 4.89 5.60 4.62
C LYS A 97 3.75 4.68 4.16
N ILE A 98 3.14 4.94 3.00
CA ILE A 98 2.15 4.04 2.39
C ILE A 98 2.80 2.68 2.11
N LYS A 99 3.98 2.64 1.46
CA LYS A 99 4.70 1.40 1.15
C LYS A 99 5.05 0.60 2.42
N CYS A 100 5.35 1.26 3.53
CA CYS A 100 5.51 0.60 4.83
C CYS A 100 4.20 -0.01 5.34
N ILE A 101 3.10 0.75 5.36
CA ILE A 101 1.80 0.29 5.85
C ILE A 101 1.29 -0.92 5.07
N ILE A 102 1.49 -0.93 3.75
CA ILE A 102 1.08 -2.05 2.89
C ILE A 102 2.12 -3.17 2.85
N HIS A 103 3.21 -3.08 3.63
CA HIS A 103 4.32 -4.03 3.66
C HIS A 103 4.93 -4.34 2.28
N PHE A 104 4.97 -3.35 1.39
CA PHE A 104 5.50 -3.48 0.04
C PHE A 104 6.95 -4.00 0.05
N TYR A 105 7.76 -3.47 0.96
CA TYR A 105 9.17 -3.77 1.05
C TYR A 105 9.47 -5.22 1.45
N ASN A 106 8.53 -5.92 2.08
CA ASN A 106 8.68 -7.33 2.43
C ASN A 106 8.87 -8.23 1.20
N PHE A 107 8.51 -7.75 0.00
CA PHE A 107 8.67 -8.48 -1.25
C PHE A 107 9.97 -8.15 -2.01
N ILE A 108 10.89 -7.42 -1.39
CA ILE A 108 12.20 -7.06 -1.94
C ILE A 108 13.26 -7.63 -1.01
N ASP A 109 14.26 -8.31 -1.54
CA ASP A 109 15.36 -8.83 -0.73
C ASP A 109 16.17 -7.69 -0.10
N LYS A 110 16.84 -7.97 1.02
CA LYS A 110 17.50 -6.95 1.82
C LYS A 110 18.58 -6.19 1.04
N GLU A 111 19.34 -6.87 0.19
CA GLU A 111 20.43 -6.26 -0.58
C GLU A 111 19.87 -5.27 -1.60
N SER A 112 18.83 -5.67 -2.34
CA SER A 112 18.13 -4.80 -3.27
C SER A 112 17.44 -3.62 -2.56
N LEU A 113 16.86 -3.89 -1.39
CA LEU A 113 16.11 -2.89 -0.62
C LEU A 113 17.03 -1.77 -0.10
N GLU A 114 18.23 -2.10 0.37
CA GLU A 114 19.23 -1.13 0.84
C GLU A 114 19.74 -0.19 -0.27
N LEU A 115 19.51 -0.54 -1.55
CA LEU A 115 19.89 0.30 -2.68
C LEU A 115 18.86 1.40 -2.98
N LEU A 116 17.61 1.25 -2.52
CA LEU A 116 16.52 2.17 -2.83
C LEU A 116 16.75 3.58 -2.23
N PRO A 117 16.53 4.66 -3.00
CA PRO A 117 16.73 6.02 -2.51
C PRO A 117 15.92 6.35 -1.26
N GLU A 118 14.66 5.91 -1.20
CA GLU A 118 13.80 6.16 -0.06
C GLU A 118 14.24 5.39 1.20
N ILE A 119 14.81 4.19 1.05
CA ILE A 119 15.34 3.41 2.17
C ILE A 119 16.63 4.04 2.70
N LYS A 120 17.51 4.52 1.81
CA LYS A 120 18.69 5.29 2.20
C LYS A 120 18.33 6.58 2.94
N ARG A 121 17.18 7.18 2.61
CA ARG A 121 16.73 8.46 3.16
C ARG A 121 15.94 8.33 4.46
N PHE A 122 15.03 7.38 4.54
CA PHE A 122 14.06 7.25 5.64
C PHE A 122 14.32 6.03 6.54
N GLY A 123 15.25 5.16 6.15
CA GLY A 123 15.61 3.95 6.89
C GLY A 123 14.81 2.72 6.45
N MET A 124 15.19 1.59 7.04
CA MET A 124 14.49 0.32 6.88
C MET A 124 13.17 0.35 7.69
N PRO A 125 12.05 -0.17 7.16
CA PRO A 125 10.84 -0.39 7.96
C PRO A 125 11.16 -1.25 9.19
N ALA A 126 10.66 -0.85 10.36
CA ALA A 126 10.96 -1.52 11.62
C ALA A 126 10.44 -2.97 11.68
N ASP A 127 9.38 -3.25 10.92
CA ASP A 127 8.66 -4.51 10.81
C ASP A 127 9.05 -5.30 9.55
N TYR A 128 10.14 -4.92 8.87
CA TYR A 128 10.57 -5.59 7.65
C TYR A 128 10.81 -7.10 7.86
N GLN A 129 10.13 -7.90 7.05
CA GLN A 129 10.26 -9.36 7.02
C GLN A 129 10.25 -9.83 5.57
N PHE A 130 11.38 -10.35 5.08
CA PHE A 130 11.47 -10.80 3.70
C PHE A 130 10.53 -11.99 3.41
N ILE A 131 9.67 -11.82 2.41
CA ILE A 131 8.77 -12.84 1.86
C ILE A 131 9.39 -13.32 0.54
N PRO A 132 10.02 -14.51 0.53
CA PRO A 132 10.66 -15.00 -0.67
C PRO A 132 9.66 -15.33 -1.77
N SER A 133 9.96 -14.86 -2.98
CA SER A 133 9.30 -15.30 -4.21
C SER A 133 9.55 -16.79 -4.42
N VAL A 134 8.50 -17.60 -4.64
CA VAL A 134 8.64 -19.06 -4.82
C VAL A 134 9.36 -19.32 -6.16
N PRO A 135 10.55 -19.97 -6.20
CA PRO A 135 11.41 -20.09 -7.39
C PRO A 135 10.80 -20.81 -8.61
N HIS A 136 9.63 -21.43 -8.45
CA HIS A 136 8.97 -22.25 -9.48
C HIS A 136 7.49 -21.92 -9.69
N LYS A 137 6.99 -20.85 -9.07
CA LYS A 137 5.70 -20.29 -9.45
C LYS A 137 5.96 -19.16 -10.44
N PRO A 138 5.08 -18.93 -11.44
CA PRO A 138 5.15 -17.69 -12.21
C PRO A 138 5.27 -16.55 -11.21
N THR A 139 6.21 -15.62 -11.45
CA THR A 139 6.37 -14.39 -10.69
C THR A 139 4.97 -13.88 -10.40
N ARG A 140 4.53 -13.85 -9.13
CA ARG A 140 3.14 -13.51 -8.82
C ARG A 140 2.89 -12.17 -9.52
N PRO A 141 2.04 -12.10 -10.55
CA PRO A 141 1.96 -10.89 -11.35
C PRO A 141 1.49 -9.73 -10.46
N PHE A 142 0.72 -10.07 -9.43
CA PHE A 142 0.24 -9.20 -8.39
C PHE A 142 0.19 -9.94 -7.05
N VAL A 143 0.35 -9.18 -5.98
CA VAL A 143 0.11 -9.56 -4.58
C VAL A 143 -1.11 -8.77 -4.12
N LYS A 144 -2.07 -9.44 -3.46
CA LYS A 144 -3.19 -8.80 -2.76
C LYS A 144 -3.00 -8.86 -1.25
N ILE A 145 -3.06 -7.71 -0.59
CA ILE A 145 -3.01 -7.57 0.86
C ILE A 145 -4.32 -6.97 1.34
N VAL A 146 -4.81 -7.47 2.46
CA VAL A 146 -5.94 -6.88 3.20
C VAL A 146 -5.40 -6.28 4.48
N LEU A 147 -5.70 -5.01 4.73
CA LEU A 147 -5.34 -4.31 5.96
C LEU A 147 -6.59 -4.13 6.81
N GLN A 148 -6.50 -4.54 8.06
CA GLN A 148 -7.58 -4.44 9.04
C GLN A 148 -7.13 -3.52 10.16
N GLU A 149 -7.97 -2.54 10.53
CA GLU A 149 -7.66 -1.69 11.67
C GLU A 149 -7.65 -2.54 12.96
N GLN A 150 -6.61 -2.40 13.78
CA GLN A 150 -6.56 -3.02 15.10
C GLN A 150 -7.72 -2.48 15.95
N SER A 151 -8.70 -3.33 16.24
CA SER A 151 -9.77 -2.97 17.16
C SER A 151 -9.21 -2.72 18.55
N CYS A 152 -9.36 -1.50 19.07
CA CYS A 152 -8.99 -1.16 20.43
C CYS A 152 -9.94 -1.87 21.41
N THR A 153 -9.59 -3.09 21.85
CA THR A 153 -10.31 -3.78 22.92
C THR A 153 -10.05 -3.03 24.23
N THR A 154 -10.83 -1.99 24.49
CA THR A 154 -10.88 -1.41 25.83
C THR A 154 -11.55 -2.45 26.72
N ASN A 155 -10.76 -3.18 27.51
CA ASN A 155 -11.25 -4.04 28.58
C ASN A 155 -12.14 -3.19 29.52
N LYS A 156 -13.45 -3.23 29.29
CA LYS A 156 -14.47 -2.68 30.20
C LYS A 156 -14.81 -3.63 31.35
N GLU A 157 -14.09 -4.74 31.49
CA GLU A 157 -14.22 -5.69 32.60
C GLU A 157 -13.16 -5.41 33.66
N LEU A 158 -13.31 -4.34 34.44
CA LEU A 158 -12.62 -4.19 35.75
C LEU A 158 -13.25 -3.10 36.64
N LEU A 159 -14.52 -2.73 36.39
CA LEU A 159 -15.31 -1.88 37.29
C LEU A 159 -16.69 -2.51 37.47
N GLN A 160 -16.73 -3.61 38.23
CA GLN A 160 -17.91 -4.04 38.99
C GLN A 160 -17.45 -4.45 40.39
#